data_AF-A0A8S8Z618-F1
#
_entry.id   AF-A0A8S8Z618-F1
#
_cell.length_a   1.000
_cell.length_b   1.000
_cell.length_c   1.000
_cell.angle_alpha   90.00
_cell.angle_beta   90.00
_cell.angle_gamma   90.00
#
_symmetry.space_group_name_H-M   'P 1'
#
loop_
_entity.id
_entity.type
_entity.pdbx_description
1 polymer ?
#
loop_
_entity_poly.entity_id
_entity_poly.type
_entity_poly.pdbx_seq_one_letter_code
_entity_poly.pdbx_strand_id
1 'polypeptide(L)'
;MDAKGRALSETVWTRLDRKAGAITELTIRQLRHRLSTWVVLAVGALVMILLLAFYIDEIRRESEPVDNDGDSVDWDEDGYPLGQENKYGTSAGTGRSIPAQDTTS
;
A
#
# COMPACT_ATOMS: atom_id res chain seq x y z
N MET A 1 17.56 -60.88 -28.11
CA MET A 1 18.29 -59.96 -27.20
C MET A 1 19.37 -60.75 -26.48
N ASP A 2 20.63 -60.38 -26.67
CA ASP A 2 21.78 -61.09 -26.12
C ASP A 2 21.92 -60.92 -24.60
N ALA A 3 22.47 -61.95 -23.94
CA ALA A 3 22.75 -61.95 -22.49
C ALA A 3 23.64 -60.77 -22.06
N LYS A 4 24.59 -60.36 -22.92
CA LYS A 4 25.42 -59.16 -22.72
C LYS A 4 24.61 -57.86 -22.68
N GLY A 5 23.57 -57.75 -23.50
CA GLY A 5 22.70 -56.57 -23.53
C GLY A 5 21.90 -56.44 -22.25
N ARG A 6 21.41 -57.55 -21.68
CA ARG A 6 20.67 -57.55 -20.40
C ARG A 6 21.57 -57.15 -19.23
N ALA A 7 22.76 -57.73 -19.15
CA ALA A 7 23.75 -57.40 -18.11
C ALA A 7 24.18 -55.92 -18.16
N LEU A 8 24.34 -55.36 -19.37
CA LEU A 8 24.67 -53.95 -19.56
C LEU A 8 23.49 -53.04 -19.18
N SER A 9 22.27 -53.44 -19.57
CA SER A 9 21.03 -52.72 -19.21
C SER A 9 20.88 -52.65 -17.69
N GLU A 10 21.04 -53.76 -16.99
CA GLU A 10 20.99 -53.82 -15.54
C GLU A 10 22.05 -52.93 -14.89
N THR A 11 23.31 -52.99 -15.33
CA THR A 11 24.37 -52.16 -14.74
C THR A 11 24.17 -50.67 -15.00
N VAL A 12 23.67 -50.28 -16.17
CA VAL A 12 23.33 -48.89 -16.48
C VAL A 12 22.16 -48.43 -15.60
N TRP A 13 21.11 -49.24 -15.48
CA TRP A 13 19.93 -48.91 -14.68
C TRP A 13 20.30 -48.71 -13.21
N THR A 14 21.06 -49.62 -12.61
CA THR A 14 21.47 -49.53 -11.19
C THR A 14 22.38 -48.34 -10.93
N ARG A 15 23.24 -47.97 -11.89
CA ARG A 15 24.08 -46.76 -11.78
C ARG A 15 23.28 -45.48 -11.95
N LEU A 16 22.27 -45.49 -12.82
CA LEU A 16 21.43 -44.32 -13.11
C LEU A 16 20.48 -44.04 -11.95
N ASP A 17 19.88 -45.07 -11.35
CA ASP A 17 19.03 -44.95 -10.16
C ASP A 17 19.79 -44.36 -8.96
N ARG A 18 21.01 -44.85 -8.70
CA ARG A 18 21.86 -44.32 -7.61
C ARG A 18 22.27 -42.86 -7.84
N LYS A 19 22.54 -42.48 -9.11
CA LYS A 19 22.84 -41.08 -9.47
C LYS A 19 21.61 -40.20 -9.39
N ALA A 20 20.46 -40.69 -9.86
CA ALA A 20 19.19 -39.98 -9.81
C ALA A 20 18.81 -39.70 -8.35
N GLY A 21 18.88 -40.69 -7.46
CA GLY A 21 18.63 -40.50 -6.04
C GLY A 21 19.51 -39.44 -5.38
N ALA A 22 20.81 -39.43 -5.70
CA ALA A 22 21.74 -38.40 -5.21
C ALA A 22 21.41 -36.99 -5.71
N ILE A 23 21.03 -36.87 -6.99
CA ILE A 23 20.60 -35.60 -7.59
C ILE A 23 19.28 -35.14 -6.98
N THR A 24 18.32 -36.04 -6.78
CA THR A 24 17.02 -35.72 -6.16
C THR A 24 17.21 -35.27 -4.71
N GLU A 25 18.06 -35.94 -3.93
CA GLU A 25 18.37 -35.53 -2.56
C GLU A 25 19.08 -34.17 -2.53
N LEU A 26 20.04 -33.94 -3.44
CA LEU A 26 20.68 -32.63 -3.60
C LEU A 26 19.67 -31.54 -3.98
N THR A 27 18.74 -31.85 -4.89
CA THR A 27 17.75 -30.91 -5.41
C THR A 27 16.75 -30.53 -4.32
N ILE A 28 16.25 -31.49 -3.54
CA ILE A 28 15.36 -31.25 -2.40
C ILE A 28 16.06 -30.39 -1.34
N ARG A 29 17.34 -30.67 -1.06
CA ARG A 29 18.14 -29.88 -0.10
C ARG A 29 18.38 -28.46 -0.59
N GLN A 30 18.64 -28.27 -1.90
CA GLN A 30 18.77 -26.96 -2.52
C GLN A 30 17.45 -26.18 -2.57
N LEU A 31 16.31 -26.84 -2.76
CA LEU A 31 14.99 -26.20 -2.71
C LEU A 31 14.67 -25.69 -1.30
N ARG A 32 14.96 -26.50 -0.28
CA ARG A 32 14.66 -26.17 1.12
C ARG A 32 15.50 -25.02 1.66
N HIS A 33 16.75 -24.88 1.24
CA HIS A 33 17.59 -23.72 1.59
C HIS A 33 17.24 -22.45 0.79
N ARG A 34 16.44 -22.56 -0.28
CA ARG A 34 15.92 -21.42 -1.06
C ARG A 34 14.47 -21.07 -0.72
N LEU A 35 14.03 -21.26 0.53
CA LEU A 35 12.97 -20.39 1.10
C LEU A 35 13.49 -18.96 1.38
N SER A 36 14.60 -18.59 0.72
CA SER A 36 14.82 -17.40 -0.09
C SER A 36 14.21 -16.13 0.47
N THR A 37 15.09 -15.20 0.83
CA THR A 37 14.84 -13.80 1.12
C THR A 37 13.73 -13.17 0.26
N TRP A 38 13.55 -13.59 -0.99
CA TRP A 38 12.46 -13.14 -1.87
C TRP A 38 11.05 -13.48 -1.37
N VAL A 39 10.86 -14.63 -0.72
CA VAL A 39 9.57 -14.99 -0.10
C VAL A 39 9.30 -14.08 1.09
N VAL A 40 10.31 -13.87 1.94
CA VAL A 40 10.18 -12.98 3.10
C VAL A 40 9.94 -11.53 2.67
N LEU A 41 10.65 -11.06 1.63
CA LEU A 41 10.44 -9.74 1.03
C LEU A 41 9.04 -9.63 0.42
N ALA A 42 8.55 -10.64 -0.28
CA ALA A 42 7.20 -10.62 -0.87
C ALA A 42 6.11 -10.57 0.22
N VAL A 43 6.23 -11.39 1.27
CA VAL A 43 5.30 -11.39 2.41
C VAL A 43 5.37 -10.05 3.15
N GLY A 44 6.57 -9.53 3.40
CA GLY A 44 6.77 -8.24 4.04
C GLY A 44 6.15 -7.10 3.24
N ALA A 45 6.38 -7.05 1.93
CA ALA A 45 5.79 -6.05 1.04
C ALA A 45 4.25 -6.15 1.02
N LEU A 46 3.70 -7.37 1.00
CA LEU A 46 2.25 -7.58 1.02
C LEU A 46 1.63 -7.05 2.32
N VAL A 47 2.26 -7.31 3.47
CA VAL A 47 1.82 -6.76 4.77
C VAL A 47 1.90 -5.24 4.76
N MET A 48 2.98 -4.65 4.24
CA MET A 48 3.12 -3.19 4.17
C MET A 48 2.04 -2.55 3.30
N ILE A 49 1.70 -3.16 2.16
CA ILE A 49 0.61 -2.68 1.29
C ILE A 49 -0.74 -2.77 2.00
N LEU A 50 -1.00 -3.86 2.73
CA LEU A 50 -2.24 -4.04 3.49
C LEU A 50 -2.39 -2.96 4.57
N LEU A 51 -1.32 -2.69 5.33
CA LEU A 51 -1.30 -1.63 6.33
C LEU A 51 -1.53 -0.24 5.70
N LEU A 52 -0.89 0.02 4.56
CA LEU A 52 -1.06 1.27 3.82
C LEU A 52 -2.52 1.45 3.36
N ALA A 53 -3.17 0.37 2.89
CA ALA A 53 -4.57 0.42 2.47
C ALA A 53 -5.49 0.80 3.63
N PHE A 54 -5.32 0.20 4.81
CA PHE A 54 -6.07 0.56 6.01
C PHE A 54 -5.80 2.00 6.46
N TYR A 55 -4.55 2.46 6.37
CA TYR A 55 -4.20 3.83 6.70
C TYR A 55 -4.89 4.85 5.80
N ILE A 56 -4.91 4.59 4.49
CA ILE A 56 -5.60 5.45 3.53
C ILE A 56 -7.11 5.43 3.77
N ASP A 57 -7.68 4.27 4.08
CA ASP A 57 -9.11 4.13 4.39
C ASP A 57 -9.51 4.96 5.62
N GLU A 58 -8.70 4.89 6.68
CA GLU A 58 -8.95 5.66 7.91
C GLU A 58 -8.82 7.17 7.69
N ILE A 59 -7.81 7.62 6.95
CA ILE A 59 -7.65 9.06 6.64
C ILE A 59 -8.73 9.56 5.69
N ARG A 60 -9.23 8.69 4.79
CA ARG A 60 -10.35 9.01 3.90
C ARG A 60 -11.69 9.05 4.60
N ARG A 61 -11.79 8.66 5.88
CA ARG A 61 -12.95 9.04 6.69
C ARG A 61 -12.90 10.55 6.88
N GLU A 62 -13.44 11.26 5.90
CA GLU A 62 -13.84 12.65 6.00
C GLU A 62 -14.96 12.70 7.05
N SER A 63 -14.57 12.91 8.31
CA SER A 63 -15.48 13.46 9.31
C SER A 63 -15.96 14.80 8.78
N GLU A 64 -17.27 15.06 8.81
CA GLU A 64 -17.81 16.40 8.56
C GLU A 64 -16.98 17.41 9.37
N PRO A 65 -16.43 18.47 8.76
CA PRO A 65 -15.73 19.51 9.49
C PRO A 65 -16.71 20.09 10.52
N VAL A 66 -16.55 19.70 11.79
CA VAL A 66 -17.32 20.26 12.88
C VAL A 66 -16.78 21.65 13.13
N ASP A 67 -17.57 22.67 12.81
CA ASP A 67 -17.29 24.06 13.20
C ASP A 67 -17.31 24.16 14.72
N ASN A 68 -16.15 24.43 15.32
CA ASN A 68 -15.95 24.39 16.78
C ASN A 68 -15.92 25.78 17.42
N ASP A 69 -15.85 26.83 16.62
CA ASP A 69 -15.79 28.24 17.05
C ASP A 69 -16.86 29.10 16.38
N GLY A 70 -17.67 28.52 15.50
CA GLY A 70 -18.85 29.15 14.90
C GLY A 70 -18.50 30.19 13.84
N ASP A 71 -17.27 30.19 13.34
CA ASP A 71 -16.72 31.22 12.47
C ASP A 71 -16.72 30.81 10.98
N SER A 72 -17.23 29.62 10.67
CA SER A 72 -17.32 29.10 9.29
C SER A 72 -18.58 29.55 8.54
N VAL A 73 -19.51 30.21 9.24
CA VAL A 73 -20.80 30.63 8.69
C VAL A 73 -20.64 31.89 7.85
N ASP A 74 -21.21 31.88 6.65
CA ASP A 74 -21.39 33.05 5.78
C ASP A 74 -22.88 33.45 5.84
N TRP A 75 -23.19 34.57 6.51
CA TRP A 75 -24.56 35.01 6.75
C TRP A 75 -25.18 35.81 5.60
N ASP A 76 -24.35 36.42 4.76
CA ASP A 76 -24.79 37.30 3.67
C ASP A 76 -24.49 36.74 2.27
N GLU A 77 -23.94 35.53 2.22
CA GLU A 77 -23.64 34.73 1.04
C GLU A 77 -22.68 35.44 0.06
N ASP A 78 -21.80 36.30 0.58
CA ASP A 78 -20.82 37.04 -0.21
C ASP A 78 -19.54 36.23 -0.53
N GLY A 79 -19.45 35.02 0.03
CA GLY A 79 -18.38 34.06 -0.19
C GLY A 79 -17.24 34.15 0.83
N TYR A 80 -17.38 34.94 1.88
CA TYR A 80 -16.40 35.07 2.97
C TYR A 80 -17.00 34.61 4.32
N PRO A 81 -16.43 33.59 4.98
CA PRO A 81 -16.90 33.16 6.31
C PRO A 81 -16.63 34.19 7.42
N LEU A 82 -17.48 34.20 8.45
CA LEU A 82 -17.44 35.11 9.60
C LEU A 82 -16.04 35.24 10.25
N GLY A 83 -15.26 34.16 10.33
CA GLY A 83 -13.89 34.20 10.86
C GLY A 83 -12.93 35.01 10.00
N GLN A 84 -13.11 34.97 8.68
CA GLN A 84 -12.37 35.81 7.75
C GLN A 84 -12.78 37.27 7.90
N GLU A 85 -14.07 37.53 8.04
CA GLU A 85 -14.59 38.89 8.16
C GLU A 85 -14.18 39.56 9.47
N ASN A 86 -14.22 38.82 10.58
CA ASN A 86 -13.70 39.24 11.89
C ASN A 86 -12.20 39.58 11.84
N LYS A 87 -11.43 38.87 11.01
CA LYS A 87 -9.98 39.10 10.86
C LYS A 87 -9.65 40.33 10.00
N TYR A 88 -10.41 40.55 8.93
CA TYR A 88 -10.17 41.64 7.98
C TYR A 88 -11.00 42.89 8.29
N GLY A 89 -11.90 42.83 9.28
CA GLY A 89 -12.77 43.93 9.68
C GLY A 89 -13.90 44.22 8.69
N THR A 90 -14.32 43.22 7.90
CA THR A 90 -15.46 43.32 6.97
C THR A 90 -16.77 42.98 7.68
N SER A 91 -17.89 43.29 7.04
CA SER A 91 -19.23 43.26 7.65
C SER A 91 -19.97 41.97 7.34
N ALA A 92 -20.07 41.07 8.32
CA ALA A 92 -20.76 39.77 8.25
C ALA A 92 -22.28 39.75 8.05
N GLY A 93 -22.86 40.80 7.51
CA GLY A 93 -24.31 40.91 7.29
C GLY A 93 -24.66 41.83 6.12
N THR A 94 -23.66 42.21 5.33
CA THR A 94 -23.82 43.07 4.16
C THR A 94 -23.18 42.36 2.98
N GLY A 95 -23.99 41.79 2.07
CA GLY A 95 -23.55 40.89 0.99
C GLY A 95 -22.69 41.50 -0.14
N ARG A 96 -21.79 42.43 0.19
CA ARG A 96 -20.79 43.05 -0.68
C ARG A 96 -19.55 43.53 0.10
N SER A 97 -19.27 43.01 1.30
CA SER A 97 -18.09 43.45 2.05
C SER A 97 -16.87 42.57 1.78
N ILE A 98 -16.11 42.93 0.76
CA ILE A 98 -14.92 42.17 0.34
C ILE A 98 -13.68 42.72 1.06
N PRO A 99 -12.78 41.87 1.60
CA PRO A 99 -11.58 42.28 2.38
C PRO A 99 -10.65 43.30 1.70
N ALA A 100 -10.72 43.40 0.37
CA ALA A 100 -9.89 44.32 -0.42
C ALA A 100 -10.50 45.72 -0.59
N GLN A 101 -11.82 45.89 -0.41
CA GLN A 101 -12.52 47.15 -0.71
C GLN A 101 -12.70 48.07 0.50
N ASP A 102 -12.72 47.53 1.73
CA ASP A 102 -12.97 48.31 2.95
C ASP A 102 -11.71 48.98 3.54
N THR A 103 -10.54 48.87 2.89
CA THR A 103 -9.31 49.56 3.34
C THR A 103 -9.21 51.03 2.91
N THR A 104 -10.24 51.56 2.25
CA THR A 104 -10.32 52.97 1.88
C THR A 104 -11.39 53.69 2.70
N SER A 105 -11.01 54.17 3.88
CA SER A 105 -11.66 55.27 4.59
C SER A 105 -10.64 56.34 4.95
#